data_AF-A0A7D4Y545-F1
#
_entry.id   AF-A0A7D4Y545-F1
#
_cell.length_a   1.000
_cell.length_b   1.000
_cell.length_c   1.000
_cell.angle_alpha   90.00
_cell.angle_beta   90.00
_cell.angle_gamma   90.00
#
_symmetry.space_group_name_H-M   'P 1'
#
loop_
_entity.id
_entity.type
_entity.pdbx_description
1 polymer ?
#
loop_
_entity_poly.entity_id
_entity_poly.type
_entity_poly.pdbx_seq_one_letter_code
_entity_poly.pdbx_strand_id
1 'polypeptide(L)'
;MSATRNPSTDGVAATDELSKEERLTRYLREKAEDGEMYFKSKFIADDVDLSPKEIGALMVKLSDAASDLEVEKWSYTSATTWRVETA
;
A
#
# COMPACT_ATOMS: atom_id res chain seq x y z
N MET A 1 -8.66 -16.14 39.79
CA MET A 1 -9.58 -16.50 38.68
C MET A 1 -9.04 -15.85 37.43
N SER A 2 -8.58 -16.64 36.47
CA SER A 2 -7.90 -16.16 35.26
C SER A 2 -8.91 -15.73 34.22
N ALA A 3 -8.89 -14.46 33.82
CA ALA A 3 -9.67 -13.96 32.70
C ALA A 3 -9.05 -14.44 31.38
N THR A 4 -9.79 -15.25 30.65
CA THR A 4 -9.46 -15.73 29.30
C THR A 4 -9.35 -14.54 28.34
N ARG A 5 -8.16 -14.33 27.77
CA ARG A 5 -7.91 -13.42 26.66
C ARG A 5 -8.24 -14.18 25.38
N ASN A 6 -9.40 -13.95 24.79
CA ASN A 6 -9.72 -14.46 23.44
C ASN A 6 -8.89 -13.68 22.40
N PRO A 7 -8.03 -14.31 21.60
CA PRO A 7 -7.54 -13.76 20.35
C PRO A 7 -8.32 -14.44 19.22
N SER A 8 -9.48 -13.89 18.86
CA SER A 8 -10.26 -14.39 17.71
C SER A 8 -10.60 -13.23 16.80
N THR A 9 -9.57 -12.55 16.29
CA THR A 9 -9.69 -11.56 15.21
C THR A 9 -8.55 -11.68 14.17
N ASP A 10 -7.71 -12.72 14.25
CA ASP A 10 -6.51 -12.82 13.40
C ASP A 10 -6.80 -13.37 11.98
N GLY A 11 -7.88 -14.13 11.81
CA GLY A 11 -8.18 -14.80 10.53
C GLY A 11 -8.87 -13.94 9.47
N VAL A 12 -9.48 -12.81 9.84
CA VAL A 12 -10.20 -11.93 8.90
C VAL A 12 -9.40 -10.71 8.49
N ALA A 13 -8.54 -10.21 9.38
CA ALA A 13 -7.73 -9.02 9.13
C ALA A 13 -6.62 -9.31 8.11
N ALA A 14 -5.95 -10.46 8.20
CA ALA A 14 -4.89 -10.82 7.27
C ALA A 14 -5.39 -10.95 5.82
N THR A 15 -6.58 -11.49 5.60
CA THR A 15 -7.18 -11.62 4.27
C THR A 15 -7.60 -10.27 3.69
N ASP A 16 -8.07 -9.37 4.55
CA ASP A 16 -8.42 -8.00 4.19
C ASP A 16 -7.17 -7.20 3.82
N GLU A 17 -6.10 -7.29 4.62
CA GLU A 17 -4.81 -6.63 4.34
C GLU A 17 -4.17 -7.13 3.04
N LEU A 18 -4.19 -8.44 2.77
CA LEU A 18 -3.74 -9.01 1.50
C LEU A 18 -4.56 -8.48 0.32
N SER A 19 -5.89 -8.42 0.46
CA SER A 19 -6.76 -7.87 -0.59
C SER A 19 -6.48 -6.39 -0.87
N LYS A 20 -6.19 -5.60 0.16
CA LYS A 20 -5.85 -4.16 0.01
C LYS A 20 -4.49 -3.96 -0.64
N GLU A 21 -3.50 -4.76 -0.24
CA GLU A 21 -2.17 -4.77 -0.85
C GLU A 21 -2.26 -5.14 -2.33
N GLU A 22 -2.93 -6.23 -2.68
CA GLU A 22 -3.11 -6.67 -4.07
C GLU A 22 -3.83 -5.61 -4.92
N ARG A 23 -4.86 -4.94 -4.38
CA ARG A 23 -5.54 -3.83 -5.06
C ARG A 23 -4.59 -2.67 -5.34
N LEU A 24 -3.82 -2.26 -4.34
CA LEU A 24 -2.86 -1.18 -4.47
C LEU A 24 -1.76 -1.53 -5.47
N THR A 25 -1.13 -2.71 -5.32
CA THR A 25 -0.06 -3.19 -6.20
C THR A 25 -0.53 -3.28 -7.64
N ARG A 26 -1.72 -3.83 -7.89
CA ARG A 26 -2.31 -3.90 -9.24
C ARG A 26 -2.51 -2.51 -9.82
N TYR A 27 -3.08 -1.57 -9.05
CA TYR A 27 -3.29 -0.19 -9.48
C TYR A 27 -1.96 0.49 -9.82
N LEU A 28 -0.95 0.36 -8.96
CA LEU A 28 0.36 0.96 -9.17
C LEU A 28 1.06 0.38 -10.40
N ARG A 29 1.02 -0.96 -10.55
CA ARG A 29 1.56 -1.65 -11.72
C ARG A 29 0.93 -1.15 -13.00
N GLU A 30 -0.40 -1.21 -13.11
CA GLU A 30 -1.14 -0.78 -14.30
C GLU A 30 -0.82 0.66 -14.68
N LYS A 31 -0.70 1.55 -13.68
CA LYS A 31 -0.35 2.95 -13.93
C LYS A 31 1.12 3.13 -14.30
N ALA A 32 2.03 2.36 -13.72
CA ALA A 32 3.47 2.40 -14.00
C ALA A 32 3.88 1.57 -15.22
N GLU A 33 2.97 0.85 -15.88
CA GLU A 33 3.27 0.09 -17.12
C GLU A 33 3.81 0.99 -18.25
N ASP A 34 3.42 2.27 -18.28
CA ASP A 34 3.89 3.24 -19.28
C ASP A 34 5.21 3.93 -18.89
N GLY A 35 5.75 3.63 -17.69
CA GLY A 35 7.02 4.17 -17.18
C GLY A 35 6.98 4.60 -15.72
N GLU A 36 7.98 5.37 -15.29
CA GLU A 36 8.05 5.86 -13.91
C GLU A 36 6.91 6.83 -13.59
N MET A 37 6.21 6.56 -12.49
CA MET A 37 5.02 7.29 -12.08
C MET A 37 5.12 7.76 -10.64
N TYR A 38 4.48 8.89 -10.33
CA TYR A 38 4.49 9.48 -9.00
C TYR A 38 3.09 9.50 -8.40
N PHE A 39 2.91 8.76 -7.31
CA PHE A 39 1.63 8.62 -6.63
C PHE A 39 1.66 9.35 -5.29
N LYS A 40 0.73 10.27 -5.10
CA LYS A 40 0.50 10.87 -3.78
C LYS A 40 -0.53 10.06 -3.02
N SER A 41 -0.21 9.66 -1.78
CA SER A 41 -1.06 8.77 -0.99
C SER A 41 -2.49 9.28 -0.81
N LYS A 42 -2.67 10.60 -0.72
CA LYS A 42 -4.00 11.21 -0.57
C LYS A 42 -4.87 11.19 -1.84
N PHE A 43 -4.26 11.03 -3.01
CA PHE A 43 -5.00 11.03 -4.29
C PHE A 43 -5.40 9.62 -4.68
N ILE A 44 -4.48 8.66 -4.56
CA ILE A 44 -4.80 7.27 -4.88
C ILE A 44 -5.69 6.60 -3.84
N ALA A 45 -5.71 7.12 -2.61
CA ALA A 45 -6.59 6.65 -1.54
C ALA A 45 -8.05 6.51 -2.01
N ASP A 46 -8.57 7.52 -2.72
CA ASP A 46 -9.94 7.53 -3.24
C ASP A 46 -10.13 6.50 -4.36
N ASP A 47 -9.12 6.34 -5.23
CA ASP A 47 -9.17 5.43 -6.39
C ASP A 47 -9.19 3.95 -6.00
N VAL A 48 -8.51 3.56 -4.92
CA VAL A 48 -8.45 2.17 -4.44
C VAL A 48 -9.32 1.91 -3.21
N ASP A 49 -10.14 2.90 -2.80
CA ASP A 49 -11.03 2.85 -1.64
C ASP A 49 -10.27 2.54 -0.33
N LEU A 50 -9.11 3.19 -0.14
CA LEU A 50 -8.24 3.06 1.03
C LEU A 50 -8.00 4.40 1.70
N SER A 51 -7.69 4.39 2.99
CA SER A 51 -7.26 5.63 3.64
C SER A 51 -5.83 6.01 3.25
N PRO A 52 -5.47 7.31 3.21
CA PRO A 52 -4.10 7.74 2.95
C PRO A 52 -3.06 7.16 3.93
N LYS A 53 -3.50 6.79 5.14
CA LYS A 53 -2.67 6.11 6.14
C LYS A 53 -2.39 4.66 5.76
N GLU A 54 -3.41 3.91 5.36
CA GLU A 54 -3.26 2.53 4.89
C GLU A 54 -2.38 2.48 3.64
N ILE A 55 -2.60 3.39 2.68
CA ILE A 55 -1.71 3.53 1.52
C ILE A 55 -0.26 3.72 1.96
N GLY A 56 -0.01 4.63 2.92
CA GLY A 56 1.35 4.86 3.41
C GLY A 56 1.98 3.62 4.02
N ALA A 57 1.24 2.85 4.81
CA ALA A 57 1.72 1.60 5.40
C ALA A 57 1.98 0.52 4.34
N LEU A 58 1.05 0.35 3.40
CA LEU A 58 1.17 -0.60 2.30
C LEU A 58 2.32 -0.24 1.35
N MET A 59 2.51 1.04 1.03
CA MET A 59 3.63 1.51 0.20
C MET A 59 4.99 1.20 0.84
N VAL A 60 5.14 1.37 2.16
CA VAL A 60 6.37 0.98 2.87
C VAL A 60 6.59 -0.53 2.76
N LYS A 61 5.52 -1.32 2.94
CA LYS A 61 5.62 -2.77 2.82
C LYS A 61 5.96 -3.20 1.39
N LEU A 62 5.37 -2.57 0.38
CA LEU A 62 5.69 -2.80 -1.02
C LEU A 62 7.11 -2.38 -1.37
N SER A 63 7.62 -1.27 -0.84
CA SER A 63 9.01 -0.87 -1.07
C SER A 63 10.03 -1.88 -0.53
N ASP A 64 9.65 -2.68 0.48
CA ASP A 64 10.52 -3.71 1.07
C ASP A 64 10.29 -5.10 0.45
N ALA A 65 9.05 -5.41 0.05
CA ALA A 65 8.63 -6.75 -0.39
C ALA A 65 8.43 -6.90 -1.91
N ALA A 66 8.17 -5.82 -2.65
CA ALA A 66 7.89 -5.90 -4.07
C ALA A 66 9.19 -6.13 -4.86
N SER A 67 9.27 -7.26 -5.56
CA SER A 67 10.36 -7.54 -6.51
C SER A 67 9.99 -7.18 -7.95
N ASP A 68 8.69 -7.05 -8.25
CA ASP A 68 8.18 -6.74 -9.58
C ASP A 68 8.02 -5.23 -9.86
N LEU A 69 8.09 -4.40 -8.82
CA LEU A 69 7.91 -2.95 -8.88
C LEU A 69 8.89 -2.29 -7.92
N GLU A 70 9.59 -1.25 -8.35
CA GLU A 70 10.37 -0.42 -7.43
C GLU A 70 9.48 0.70 -6.88
N VAL A 71 9.31 0.73 -5.55
CA VAL A 71 8.52 1.74 -4.85
C VAL A 71 9.46 2.54 -3.95
N GLU A 72 9.63 3.83 -4.22
CA GLU A 72 10.50 4.72 -3.44
C GLU A 72 9.72 5.90 -2.86
N LYS A 73 10.00 6.24 -1.60
CA LYS A 73 9.41 7.42 -0.95
C LYS A 73 10.02 8.71 -1.51
N TRP A 74 9.25 9.44 -2.30
CA TRP A 74 9.63 10.72 -2.88
C TRP A 74 8.99 11.91 -2.13
N SER A 75 9.80 12.86 -1.65
CA SER A 75 9.31 13.97 -0.81
C SER A 75 9.79 15.32 -1.34
N TYR A 76 8.98 15.98 -2.18
CA TYR A 76 9.28 17.34 -2.66
C TYR A 76 8.33 18.41 -2.10
N THR A 77 7.19 18.01 -1.52
CA THR A 77 6.14 18.91 -1.00
C THR A 77 5.55 18.35 0.30
N SER A 78 4.62 19.07 0.94
CA SER A 78 3.99 18.69 2.22
C SER A 78 3.22 17.36 2.23
N ALA A 79 3.06 16.69 1.09
CA ALA A 79 2.38 15.40 0.98
C ALA A 79 3.36 14.29 0.58
N THR A 80 3.21 13.11 1.21
CA THR A 80 3.96 11.90 0.87
C THR A 80 3.68 11.49 -0.57
N THR A 81 4.71 11.52 -1.40
CA THR A 81 4.68 11.04 -2.78
C THR A 81 5.51 9.75 -2.84
N TRP A 82 5.12 8.84 -3.72
CA TRP A 82 5.79 7.58 -3.95
C TRP A 82 6.13 7.52 -5.43
N ARG A 83 7.42 7.36 -5.74
CA ARG A 83 7.87 7.04 -7.08
C ARG A 83 7.67 5.55 -7.24
N VAL A 84 6.98 5.13 -8.29
CA VAL A 84 6.81 3.71 -8.61
C VAL A 84 7.19 3.49 -10.06
N GLU A 85 8.02 2.50 -10.31
CA GLU A 85 8.40 2.05 -11.64
C GLU A 85 8.34 0.53 -11.74
N THR A 86 8.20 0.03 -12.97
CA THR A 86 8.31 -1.41 -13.24
C THR A 86 9.79 -1.80 -13.15
N ALA A 87 10.09 -2.85 -12.36
CA ALA A 87 11.43 -3.40 -12.27
C ALA A 87 11.89 -4.07 -13.57
#